data_AF-A0A916MAW1-F1
#
_entry.id   AF-A0A916MAW1-F1
#
_cell.length_a   1.000
_cell.length_b   1.000
_cell.length_c   1.000
_cell.angle_alpha   90.00
_cell.angle_beta   90.00
_cell.angle_gamma   90.00
#
_symmetry.space_group_name_H-M   'P 1'
#
loop_
_entity.id
_entity.type
_entity.pdbx_description
1 polymer ?
#
loop_
_entity_poly.entity_id
_entity_poly.type
_entity_poly.pdbx_seq_one_letter_code
_entity_poly.pdbx_strand_id
1 'polypeptide(L)'
;MNLTEVKDRTVFKSKNNEELQKYADKLFLAWLLTDYALDLDRIDFLMRDLLMTQYKFQSKLPNKMQQDIVSKKHFLGEILNDIIMDFISRLCVGTVNELDDAYKSNYPENAKILYLDNKGSYDLDELLEFLLGTYAEMYSNVYYNDTVSCAEAMMAKALHLAYDAGDIDRSSLYTFTDSELYSYLENLENDLIREIVLSVKYRRFFKPIVEFDLDLRIKMQIVEIEEKIAAKFDLDQNNFKSLVIRLSQIPLQ
;
A
#
# COMPACT_ATOMS: atom_id res chain seq x y z
N MET A 1 -2.96 21.23 9.15
CA MET A 1 -3.55 20.04 9.79
C MET A 1 -2.40 19.14 10.21
N ASN A 2 -1.94 19.04 11.46
CA ASN A 2 -2.54 19.20 12.79
C ASN A 2 -3.85 18.45 13.01
N LEU A 3 -3.84 17.69 14.12
CA LEU A 3 -4.71 16.59 14.57
C LEU A 3 -4.25 15.22 14.02
N THR A 4 -3.98 14.19 14.83
CA THR A 4 -4.46 13.90 16.19
C THR A 4 -3.46 12.99 16.92
N GLU A 5 -3.39 13.10 18.25
CA GLU A 5 -2.71 12.14 19.12
C GLU A 5 -3.26 10.73 18.86
N VAL A 6 -2.47 9.89 18.20
CA VAL A 6 -2.63 8.44 18.27
C VAL A 6 -1.70 7.99 19.38
N LYS A 7 -2.26 7.83 20.59
CA LYS A 7 -1.59 7.13 21.70
C LYS A 7 -1.06 5.81 21.15
N ASP A 8 0.24 5.61 21.31
CA ASP A 8 1.00 4.36 21.06
C ASP A 8 1.60 4.09 19.68
N ARG A 9 1.69 5.07 18.76
CA ARG A 9 2.62 4.93 17.59
C ARG A 9 3.37 6.22 17.27
N THR A 10 4.63 6.29 17.67
CA THR A 10 5.59 7.30 17.22
C THR A 10 5.94 7.02 15.76
N VAL A 11 5.18 7.59 14.82
CA VAL A 11 5.65 7.69 13.44
C VAL A 11 6.70 8.81 13.42
N PHE A 12 7.94 8.47 13.04
CA PHE A 12 9.04 9.43 12.89
C PHE A 12 8.79 10.40 11.73
N LYS A 13 7.85 11.33 11.91
CA LYS A 13 7.73 12.56 11.13
C LYS A 13 7.62 13.72 12.10
N SER A 14 8.62 13.83 12.98
CA SER A 14 8.73 15.01 13.82
C SER A 14 9.16 16.18 12.92
N LYS A 15 8.29 17.18 12.76
CA LYS A 15 8.68 18.49 12.20
C LYS A 15 9.52 19.30 13.20
N ASN A 16 9.80 18.73 14.37
CA ASN A 16 10.58 19.35 15.42
C ASN A 16 12.03 18.86 15.31
N ASN A 17 12.87 19.67 14.67
CA ASN A 17 14.28 19.36 14.46
C ASN A 17 15.02 19.06 15.77
N GLU A 18 14.61 19.66 16.90
CA GLU A 18 15.21 19.38 18.21
C GLU A 18 14.95 17.97 18.71
N GLU A 19 13.79 17.38 18.36
CA GLU A 19 13.43 16.03 18.75
C GLU A 19 14.10 15.01 17.83
N LEU A 20 14.15 15.28 16.52
CA LEU A 20 14.92 14.47 15.57
C LEU A 20 16.42 14.45 15.94
N GLN A 21 16.97 15.57 16.41
CA GLN A 21 18.36 15.65 16.83
C GLN A 21 18.68 14.70 18.00
N LYS A 22 17.73 14.44 18.90
CA LYS A 22 17.92 13.49 20.03
C LYS A 22 18.08 12.03 19.57
N TYR A 23 17.57 11.71 18.39
CA TYR A 23 17.57 10.35 17.83
C TYR A 23 18.36 10.25 16.51
N ALA A 24 19.19 11.25 16.21
CA ALA A 24 19.93 11.36 14.96
C ALA A 24 20.79 10.10 14.69
N ASP A 25 21.38 9.52 15.74
CA ASP A 25 22.22 8.32 15.67
C ASP A 25 21.43 7.02 15.41
N LYS A 26 20.10 7.07 15.50
CA LYS A 26 19.18 5.92 15.36
C LYS A 26 18.18 6.09 14.23
N LEU A 27 18.22 7.20 13.50
CA LEU A 27 17.25 7.53 12.47
C LEU A 27 17.15 6.44 11.39
N PHE A 28 18.28 5.83 11.03
CA PHE A 28 18.36 4.70 10.09
C PHE A 28 17.46 3.50 10.46
N LEU A 29 17.17 3.28 11.75
CA LEU A 29 16.29 2.17 12.18
C LEU A 29 14.83 2.40 11.78
N ALA A 30 14.39 3.66 11.74
CA ALA A 30 13.05 3.98 11.27
C ALA A 30 12.91 3.73 9.76
N TRP A 31 13.97 4.00 9.00
CA TRP A 31 13.98 3.83 7.55
C TRP A 31 14.10 2.39 7.10
N LEU A 32 14.69 1.53 7.94
CA LEU A 32 14.77 0.09 7.66
C LEU A 32 13.39 -0.54 7.48
N LEU A 33 12.41 -0.09 8.29
CA LEU A 33 11.06 -0.64 8.33
C LEU A 33 10.06 0.18 7.53
N THR A 34 10.18 1.50 7.57
CA THR A 34 9.22 2.40 6.91
C THR A 34 9.94 3.64 6.36
N ASP A 35 10.27 3.63 5.07
CA ASP A 35 10.73 4.81 4.34
C ASP A 35 9.94 5.01 3.03
N TYR A 36 10.18 6.11 2.32
CA TYR A 36 9.32 6.63 1.27
C TYR A 36 9.25 5.83 -0.05
N ALA A 37 10.01 4.75 -0.23
CA ALA A 37 9.90 3.94 -1.45
C ALA A 37 10.48 2.52 -1.37
N LEU A 38 11.54 2.28 -0.59
CA LEU A 38 12.30 1.03 -0.59
C LEU A 38 12.71 0.64 0.84
N ASP A 39 11.83 -0.09 1.52
CA ASP A 39 12.06 -0.65 2.86
C ASP A 39 11.88 -2.17 2.84
N LEU A 40 12.25 -2.82 3.96
CA LEU A 40 12.16 -4.28 4.07
C LEU A 40 10.72 -4.79 3.93
N ASP A 41 9.74 -4.03 4.41
CA ASP A 41 8.33 -4.39 4.30
C ASP A 41 7.88 -4.46 2.84
N ARG A 42 8.17 -3.41 2.04
CA ARG A 42 7.84 -3.40 0.61
C ARG A 42 8.50 -4.52 -0.17
N ILE A 43 9.76 -4.78 0.11
CA ILE A 43 10.49 -5.83 -0.61
C ILE A 43 9.93 -7.20 -0.27
N ASP A 44 9.65 -7.47 1.01
CA ASP A 44 9.06 -8.73 1.43
C ASP A 44 7.68 -8.96 0.78
N PHE A 45 6.74 -8.01 0.93
CA PHE A 45 5.41 -8.23 0.37
C PHE A 45 5.44 -8.27 -1.16
N LEU A 46 6.28 -7.45 -1.82
CA LEU A 46 6.36 -7.45 -3.28
C LEU A 46 6.84 -8.81 -3.80
N MET A 47 7.91 -9.36 -3.21
CA MET A 47 8.44 -10.67 -3.61
C MET A 47 7.48 -11.80 -3.27
N ARG A 48 6.88 -11.77 -2.08
CA ARG A 48 5.87 -12.73 -1.64
C ARG A 48 4.67 -12.74 -2.58
N ASP A 49 4.13 -11.57 -2.90
CA ASP A 49 2.92 -11.44 -3.70
C ASP A 49 3.19 -11.77 -5.16
N LEU A 50 4.37 -11.44 -5.70
CA LEU A 50 4.80 -11.93 -7.02
C LEU A 50 4.80 -13.46 -7.09
N LEU A 51 5.33 -14.12 -6.05
CA LEU A 51 5.36 -15.57 -5.96
C LEU A 51 3.95 -16.17 -5.86
N MET A 52 3.10 -15.60 -5.00
CA MET A 52 1.76 -16.13 -4.70
C MET A 52 0.76 -15.89 -5.83
N THR A 53 0.82 -14.71 -6.45
CA THR A 53 -0.05 -14.35 -7.58
C THR A 53 0.41 -14.98 -8.88
N GLN A 54 1.68 -15.40 -8.94
CA GLN A 54 2.36 -15.82 -10.17
C GLN A 54 2.25 -14.77 -11.28
N TYR A 55 2.19 -13.49 -10.89
CA TYR A 55 2.08 -12.39 -11.83
C TYR A 55 3.30 -12.39 -12.75
N LYS A 56 3.05 -12.34 -14.05
CA LYS A 56 4.09 -12.25 -15.08
C LYS A 56 4.47 -10.79 -15.26
N PHE A 57 5.42 -10.34 -14.46
CA PHE A 57 5.97 -9.00 -14.55
C PHE A 57 6.63 -8.77 -15.92
N GLN A 58 6.46 -7.55 -16.43
CA GLN A 58 7.05 -7.08 -17.69
C GLN A 58 8.37 -6.33 -17.45
N SER A 59 8.56 -5.85 -16.22
CA SER A 59 9.76 -5.19 -15.76
C SER A 59 11.00 -6.02 -16.08
N LYS A 60 12.01 -5.35 -16.61
CA LYS A 60 13.24 -6.00 -17.05
C LYS A 60 13.96 -6.57 -15.83
N LEU A 61 14.25 -7.87 -15.88
CA LEU A 61 15.08 -8.50 -14.87
C LEU A 61 16.52 -8.02 -14.95
N PRO A 62 17.25 -7.97 -13.81
CA PRO A 62 18.70 -7.80 -13.84
C PRO A 62 19.37 -8.80 -14.77
N ASN A 63 20.38 -8.39 -15.52
CA ASN A 63 20.98 -9.19 -16.59
C ASN A 63 21.49 -10.55 -16.10
N LYS A 64 22.12 -10.58 -14.91
CA LYS A 64 22.57 -11.83 -14.28
C LYS A 64 21.40 -12.77 -13.98
N MET A 65 20.28 -12.23 -13.50
CA MET A 65 19.06 -13.00 -13.21
C MET A 65 18.46 -13.62 -14.48
N GLN A 66 18.48 -12.90 -15.60
CA GLN A 66 18.06 -13.45 -16.89
C GLN A 66 18.92 -14.67 -17.29
N GLN A 67 20.23 -14.59 -17.06
CA GLN A 67 21.15 -15.71 -17.33
C GLN A 67 20.89 -16.90 -16.41
N ASP A 68 20.64 -16.64 -15.12
CA ASP A 68 20.36 -17.68 -14.11
C ASP A 68 19.08 -18.46 -14.43
N ILE A 69 18.01 -17.77 -14.87
CA ILE A 69 16.76 -18.38 -15.34
C ILE A 69 17.00 -19.25 -16.57
N VAL A 70 17.67 -18.71 -17.60
CA VAL A 70 17.93 -19.43 -18.85
C VAL A 70 18.77 -20.68 -18.60
N SER A 71 19.70 -20.63 -17.65
CA SER A 71 20.53 -21.77 -17.28
C SER A 71 19.80 -22.87 -16.49
N LYS A 72 18.49 -22.70 -16.19
CA LYS A 72 17.66 -23.59 -15.35
C LYS A 72 18.29 -23.90 -13.98
N LYS A 73 19.17 -23.04 -13.49
CA LYS A 73 19.83 -23.25 -12.20
C LYS A 73 18.92 -22.96 -11.02
N HIS A 74 17.90 -22.10 -11.22
CA HIS A 74 17.06 -21.61 -10.15
C HIS A 74 15.58 -21.54 -10.53
N PHE A 75 14.71 -21.89 -9.58
CA PHE A 75 13.27 -21.66 -9.66
C PHE A 75 12.93 -20.21 -9.29
N LEU A 76 11.78 -19.69 -9.74
CA LEU A 76 11.37 -18.30 -9.48
C LEU A 76 11.48 -17.91 -8.00
N GLY A 77 11.03 -18.78 -7.09
CA GLY A 77 11.11 -18.51 -5.64
C GLY A 77 12.54 -18.38 -5.11
N GLU A 78 13.50 -19.16 -5.64
CA GLU A 78 14.91 -19.04 -5.25
C GLU A 78 15.49 -17.71 -5.72
N ILE A 79 15.11 -17.29 -6.92
CA ILE A 79 15.60 -16.02 -7.48
C ILE A 79 15.03 -14.82 -6.72
N LEU A 80 13.74 -14.85 -6.37
CA LEU A 80 13.13 -13.80 -5.54
C LEU A 80 13.79 -13.75 -4.16
N ASN A 81 14.17 -14.90 -3.59
CA ASN A 81 14.93 -14.95 -2.35
C ASN A 81 16.35 -14.37 -2.51
N ASP A 82 17.04 -14.68 -3.62
CA ASP A 82 18.36 -14.10 -3.91
C ASP A 82 18.30 -12.58 -4.06
N ILE A 83 17.23 -12.03 -4.61
CA ILE A 83 16.96 -10.59 -4.66
C ILE A 83 16.86 -10.00 -3.25
N ILE A 84 16.08 -10.63 -2.36
CA ILE A 84 15.94 -10.18 -0.96
C ILE A 84 17.30 -10.20 -0.26
N MET A 85 18.05 -11.30 -0.42
CA MET A 85 19.35 -11.45 0.21
C MET A 85 20.37 -10.47 -0.34
N ASP A 86 20.37 -10.21 -1.66
CA ASP A 86 21.22 -9.19 -2.27
C ASP A 86 20.91 -7.80 -1.73
N PHE A 87 19.62 -7.42 -1.68
CA PHE A 87 19.19 -6.14 -1.11
C PHE A 87 19.64 -5.99 0.34
N ILE A 88 19.36 -6.99 1.19
CA ILE A 88 19.76 -6.98 2.60
C ILE A 88 21.28 -6.87 2.74
N SER A 89 22.05 -7.58 1.91
CA SER A 89 23.52 -7.54 1.96
C SER A 89 24.12 -6.18 1.65
N ARG A 90 23.40 -5.32 0.93
CA ARG A 90 23.83 -3.96 0.56
C ARG A 90 23.49 -2.93 1.62
N LEU A 91 22.56 -3.22 2.54
CA LEU A 91 22.14 -2.27 3.56
C LEU A 91 23.30 -1.91 4.48
N CYS A 92 23.71 -0.65 4.39
CA CYS A 92 24.81 -0.10 5.15
C CYS A 92 24.35 1.13 5.94
N VAL A 93 25.02 1.38 7.06
CA VAL A 93 24.76 2.55 7.90
C VAL A 93 25.93 3.50 7.77
N GLY A 94 25.66 4.66 7.19
CA GLY A 94 26.62 5.74 6.99
C GLY A 94 26.32 6.92 7.89
N THR A 95 27.04 8.01 7.67
CA THR A 95 26.82 9.29 8.32
C THR A 95 26.32 10.34 7.34
N VAL A 96 25.51 11.29 7.81
CA VAL A 96 25.04 12.43 6.99
C VAL A 96 26.20 13.20 6.32
N ASN A 97 27.40 13.15 6.89
CA ASN A 97 28.58 13.80 6.33
C ASN A 97 29.04 13.21 5.00
N GLU A 98 28.64 11.97 4.70
CA GLU A 98 28.92 11.25 3.45
C GLU A 98 27.97 11.63 2.31
N LEU A 99 26.87 12.33 2.59
CA LEU A 99 25.94 12.82 1.57
C LEU A 99 26.51 14.01 0.78
N ASP A 100 25.92 14.30 -0.37
CA ASP A 100 26.13 15.59 -1.03
C ASP A 100 25.52 16.73 -0.21
N ASP A 101 26.14 17.92 -0.27
CA ASP A 101 25.72 19.09 0.50
C ASP A 101 24.24 19.48 0.28
N ALA A 102 23.70 19.18 -0.91
CA ALA A 102 22.30 19.41 -1.26
C ALA A 102 21.31 18.59 -0.41
N TYR A 103 21.72 17.43 0.09
CA TYR A 103 20.87 16.54 0.89
C TYR A 103 21.15 16.63 2.39
N LYS A 104 22.35 17.09 2.80
CA LYS A 104 22.73 17.24 4.22
C LYS A 104 21.75 18.11 5.00
N SER A 105 21.20 19.16 4.39
CA SER A 105 20.27 20.08 5.03
C SER A 105 18.94 19.43 5.45
N ASN A 106 18.62 18.24 4.93
CA ASN A 106 17.39 17.52 5.25
C ASN A 106 17.49 16.68 6.53
N TYR A 107 18.68 16.59 7.12
CA TYR A 107 18.96 15.69 8.23
C TYR A 107 19.58 16.42 9.42
N PRO A 108 19.36 15.94 10.66
CA PRO A 108 20.04 16.45 11.84
C PRO A 108 21.56 16.28 11.76
N GLU A 109 22.31 17.10 12.52
CA GLU A 109 23.76 16.97 12.60
C GLU A 109 24.15 15.60 13.17
N ASN A 110 25.18 14.97 12.59
CA ASN A 110 25.67 13.64 12.95
C ASN A 110 24.63 12.51 12.79
N ALA A 111 23.57 12.71 12.00
CA ALA A 111 22.61 11.66 11.75
C ALA A 111 23.27 10.44 11.09
N LYS A 112 22.88 9.25 11.56
CA LYS A 112 23.18 7.99 10.87
C LYS A 112 22.08 7.69 9.87
N ILE A 113 22.50 7.34 8.66
CA ILE A 113 21.63 7.17 7.51
C ILE A 113 21.77 5.76 6.95
N LEU A 114 20.67 5.23 6.41
CA LEU A 114 20.66 3.96 5.70
C LEU A 114 20.96 4.24 4.22
N TYR A 115 21.86 3.45 3.63
CA TYR A 115 22.14 3.49 2.19
C TYR A 115 22.38 2.08 1.66
N LEU A 116 22.33 1.94 0.33
CA LEU A 116 22.65 0.69 -0.37
C LEU A 116 24.06 0.78 -0.94
N ASP A 117 24.93 -0.14 -0.55
CA ASP A 117 26.24 -0.31 -1.20
C ASP A 117 26.04 -0.82 -2.64
N ASN A 118 26.90 -0.37 -3.54
CA ASN A 118 26.97 -0.89 -4.90
C ASN A 118 27.59 -2.31 -4.94
N LYS A 119 28.20 -2.78 -3.86
CA LYS A 119 28.74 -4.14 -3.74
C LYS A 119 27.63 -5.15 -3.48
N GLY A 120 27.18 -5.80 -4.53
CA GLY A 120 26.35 -7.00 -4.43
C GLY A 120 26.44 -7.87 -5.69
N SER A 121 25.58 -8.88 -5.73
CA SER A 121 25.49 -9.90 -6.76
C SER A 121 24.93 -9.37 -8.08
N TYR A 122 24.06 -8.37 -8.02
CA TYR A 122 23.43 -7.73 -9.18
C TYR A 122 23.98 -6.32 -9.42
N ASP A 123 23.71 -5.74 -10.58
CA ASP A 123 23.92 -4.30 -10.74
C ASP A 123 22.86 -3.53 -9.92
N LEU A 124 23.26 -2.49 -9.17
CA LEU A 124 22.36 -1.79 -8.27
C LEU A 124 21.26 -1.05 -9.03
N ASP A 125 21.59 -0.40 -10.14
CA ASP A 125 20.61 0.36 -10.93
C ASP A 125 19.60 -0.59 -11.57
N GLU A 126 20.06 -1.71 -12.14
CA GLU A 126 19.16 -2.75 -12.67
C GLU A 126 18.24 -3.35 -11.59
N LEU A 127 18.76 -3.56 -10.37
CA LEU A 127 17.97 -4.07 -9.26
C LEU A 127 16.88 -3.07 -8.83
N LEU A 128 17.23 -1.79 -8.73
CA LEU A 128 16.29 -0.74 -8.35
C LEU A 128 15.20 -0.52 -9.42
N GLU A 129 15.58 -0.50 -10.70
CA GLU A 129 14.63 -0.43 -11.82
C GLU A 129 13.65 -1.60 -11.78
N PHE A 130 14.16 -2.82 -11.56
CA PHE A 130 13.31 -4.01 -11.44
C PHE A 130 12.33 -3.90 -10.27
N LEU A 131 12.79 -3.54 -9.07
CA LEU A 131 11.94 -3.44 -7.88
C LEU A 131 10.86 -2.37 -8.03
N LEU A 132 11.23 -1.17 -8.50
CA LEU A 132 10.29 -0.06 -8.67
C LEU A 132 9.31 -0.28 -9.82
N GLY A 133 9.78 -0.83 -10.94
CA GLY A 133 8.92 -1.19 -12.07
C GLY A 133 7.91 -2.26 -11.68
N THR A 134 8.37 -3.31 -11.00
CA THR A 134 7.49 -4.40 -10.54
C THR A 134 6.50 -3.92 -9.48
N TYR A 135 6.92 -3.02 -8.59
CA TYR A 135 6.03 -2.37 -7.65
C TYR A 135 4.90 -1.63 -8.38
N ALA A 136 5.21 -0.79 -9.38
CA ALA A 136 4.21 -0.08 -10.16
C ALA A 136 3.25 -1.04 -10.90
N GLU A 137 3.77 -2.12 -11.48
CA GLU A 137 2.98 -3.15 -12.16
C GLU A 137 2.03 -3.90 -11.21
N MET A 138 2.52 -4.30 -10.03
CA MET A 138 1.71 -5.02 -9.03
C MET A 138 0.56 -4.15 -8.52
N TYR A 139 0.83 -2.87 -8.27
CA TYR A 139 -0.23 -1.93 -7.90
C TYR A 139 -1.28 -1.77 -9.00
N SER A 140 -0.85 -1.65 -10.25
CA SER A 140 -1.76 -1.43 -11.38
C SER A 140 -2.59 -2.66 -11.72
N ASN A 141 -1.99 -3.86 -11.65
CA ASN A 141 -2.59 -5.07 -12.22
C ASN A 141 -3.17 -6.02 -11.17
N VAL A 142 -2.65 -5.99 -9.94
CA VAL A 142 -3.03 -6.90 -8.86
C VAL A 142 -3.78 -6.16 -7.77
N TYR A 143 -3.15 -5.19 -7.09
CA TYR A 143 -3.72 -4.57 -5.89
C TYR A 143 -4.93 -3.69 -6.22
N TYR A 144 -4.86 -2.89 -7.29
CA TYR A 144 -5.99 -2.06 -7.74
C TYR A 144 -6.77 -2.67 -8.91
N ASN A 145 -6.70 -4.00 -9.07
CA ASN A 145 -7.48 -4.68 -10.09
C ASN A 145 -8.98 -4.38 -9.92
N ASP A 146 -9.67 -4.07 -11.02
CA ASP A 146 -11.07 -3.68 -11.00
C ASP A 146 -11.99 -4.61 -10.19
N THR A 147 -11.75 -5.91 -10.30
CA THR A 147 -12.55 -6.94 -9.64
C THR A 147 -12.31 -6.93 -8.13
N VAL A 148 -11.05 -6.81 -7.72
CA VAL A 148 -10.64 -6.76 -6.32
C VAL A 148 -11.17 -5.49 -5.67
N SER A 149 -10.92 -4.33 -6.28
CA SER A 149 -11.38 -3.03 -5.80
C SER A 149 -12.91 -2.95 -5.71
N CYS A 150 -13.64 -3.58 -6.64
CA CYS A 150 -15.10 -3.63 -6.58
C CYS A 150 -15.59 -4.51 -5.42
N ALA A 151 -15.01 -5.70 -5.26
CA ALA A 151 -15.34 -6.59 -4.15
C ALA A 151 -15.06 -5.93 -2.79
N GLU A 152 -13.90 -5.27 -2.64
CA GLU A 152 -13.51 -4.54 -1.43
C GLU A 152 -14.50 -3.40 -1.14
N ALA A 153 -14.84 -2.57 -2.13
CA ALA A 153 -15.79 -1.47 -1.95
C ALA A 153 -17.19 -1.97 -1.57
N MET A 154 -17.65 -3.08 -2.16
CA MET A 154 -18.92 -3.72 -1.80
C MET A 154 -18.89 -4.23 -0.35
N MET A 155 -17.83 -4.93 0.06
CA MET A 155 -17.69 -5.41 1.45
C MET A 155 -17.57 -4.26 2.46
N ALA A 156 -16.80 -3.22 2.12
CA ALA A 156 -16.69 -2.01 2.94
C ALA A 156 -18.06 -1.31 3.09
N LYS A 157 -18.88 -1.30 2.03
CA LYS A 157 -20.24 -0.76 2.10
C LYS A 157 -21.13 -1.58 3.02
N ALA A 158 -21.12 -2.91 2.88
CA ALA A 158 -21.88 -3.81 3.73
C ALA A 158 -21.51 -3.61 5.22
N LEU A 159 -20.22 -3.51 5.50
CA LEU A 159 -19.72 -3.26 6.86
C LEU A 159 -20.14 -1.87 7.39
N HIS A 160 -20.06 -0.84 6.56
CA HIS A 160 -20.48 0.51 6.94
C HIS A 160 -21.98 0.58 7.27
N LEU A 161 -22.82 -0.10 6.49
CA LEU A 161 -24.26 -0.20 6.76
C LEU A 161 -24.54 -0.93 8.07
N ALA A 162 -23.81 -2.03 8.35
CA ALA A 162 -23.93 -2.75 9.62
C ALA A 162 -23.53 -1.87 10.82
N TYR A 163 -22.47 -1.07 10.65
CA TYR A 163 -22.02 -0.13 11.68
C TYR A 163 -23.06 0.97 11.94
N ASP A 164 -23.60 1.58 10.88
CA ASP A 164 -24.64 2.62 10.97
C ASP A 164 -25.94 2.08 11.60
N ALA A 165 -26.27 0.81 11.36
CA ALA A 165 -27.42 0.13 11.96
C ALA A 165 -27.19 -0.25 13.44
N GLY A 166 -25.96 -0.19 13.93
CA GLY A 166 -25.58 -0.62 15.28
C GLY A 166 -25.44 -2.14 15.43
N ASP A 167 -25.39 -2.89 14.32
CA ASP A 167 -25.20 -4.34 14.35
C ASP A 167 -23.79 -4.70 14.82
N ILE A 168 -22.79 -3.93 14.39
CA ILE A 168 -21.37 -4.13 14.70
C ILE A 168 -20.73 -2.85 15.25
N ASP A 169 -19.87 -3.00 16.26
CA ASP A 169 -19.08 -1.89 16.80
C ASP A 169 -17.62 -1.94 16.32
N ARG A 170 -16.91 -0.80 16.40
CA ARG A 170 -15.50 -0.74 15.96
C ARG A 170 -14.56 -1.64 16.77
N SER A 171 -14.84 -1.87 18.06
CA SER A 171 -14.00 -2.71 18.92
C SER A 171 -14.08 -4.19 18.55
N SER A 172 -15.25 -4.66 18.14
CA SER A 172 -15.53 -6.03 17.75
C SER A 172 -14.86 -6.41 16.43
N LEU A 173 -14.61 -5.43 15.55
CA LEU A 173 -13.85 -5.65 14.30
C LEU A 173 -12.47 -6.25 14.55
N TYR A 174 -11.80 -5.91 15.65
CA TYR A 174 -10.49 -6.45 15.99
C TYR A 174 -10.52 -7.94 16.38
N THR A 175 -11.70 -8.50 16.66
CA THR A 175 -11.84 -9.91 17.06
C THR A 175 -12.18 -10.83 15.89
N PHE A 176 -12.56 -10.27 14.74
CA PHE A 176 -12.93 -11.06 13.58
C PHE A 176 -11.73 -11.37 12.70
N THR A 177 -11.62 -12.63 12.28
CA THR A 177 -10.94 -12.97 11.02
C THR A 177 -11.82 -12.61 9.82
N ASP A 178 -11.23 -12.53 8.63
CA ASP A 178 -11.96 -12.25 7.39
C ASP A 178 -13.14 -13.20 7.18
N SER A 179 -12.95 -14.51 7.41
CA SER A 179 -14.00 -15.52 7.27
C SER A 179 -15.14 -15.34 8.26
N GLU A 180 -14.83 -14.95 9.50
CA GLU A 180 -15.83 -14.74 10.53
C GLU A 180 -16.61 -13.45 10.29
N LEU A 181 -15.92 -12.37 9.90
CA LEU A 181 -16.58 -11.13 9.49
C LEU A 181 -17.52 -11.37 8.31
N TYR A 182 -17.05 -12.12 7.32
CA TYR A 182 -17.85 -12.47 6.16
C TYR A 182 -19.10 -13.25 6.54
N SER A 183 -18.93 -14.31 7.33
CA SER A 183 -20.04 -15.15 7.80
C SER A 183 -21.01 -14.35 8.68
N TYR A 184 -20.50 -13.45 9.52
CA TYR A 184 -21.31 -12.58 10.34
C TYR A 184 -22.20 -11.67 9.49
N LEU A 185 -21.61 -10.94 8.53
CA LEU A 185 -22.37 -10.03 7.65
C LEU A 185 -23.36 -10.79 6.75
N GLU A 186 -23.02 -12.02 6.31
CA GLU A 186 -23.91 -12.89 5.53
C GLU A 186 -25.17 -13.30 6.33
N ASN A 187 -25.10 -13.34 7.65
CA ASN A 187 -26.20 -13.80 8.51
C ASN A 187 -26.96 -12.67 9.24
N LEU A 188 -26.63 -11.40 8.97
CA LEU A 188 -27.38 -10.26 9.51
C LEU A 188 -28.82 -10.26 9.00
N GLU A 189 -29.75 -9.76 9.83
CA GLU A 189 -31.18 -9.67 9.47
C GLU A 189 -31.44 -8.69 8.32
N ASN A 190 -30.56 -7.71 8.14
CA ASN A 190 -30.65 -6.72 7.07
C ASN A 190 -30.43 -7.34 5.68
N ASP A 191 -31.51 -7.46 4.91
CA ASP A 191 -31.50 -8.08 3.58
C ASP A 191 -30.57 -7.38 2.58
N LEU A 192 -30.42 -6.05 2.65
CA LEU A 192 -29.53 -5.30 1.76
C LEU A 192 -28.07 -5.66 2.02
N ILE A 193 -27.66 -5.71 3.29
CA ILE A 193 -26.30 -6.10 3.67
C ILE A 193 -26.01 -7.52 3.19
N ARG A 194 -26.96 -8.44 3.46
CA ARG A 194 -26.86 -9.83 3.04
C ARG A 194 -26.72 -9.96 1.52
N GLU A 195 -27.53 -9.22 0.75
CA GLU A 195 -27.47 -9.23 -0.71
C GLU A 195 -26.12 -8.75 -1.25
N ILE A 196 -25.55 -7.68 -0.67
CA ILE A 196 -24.22 -7.18 -1.05
C ILE A 196 -23.16 -8.26 -0.79
N VAL A 197 -23.16 -8.86 0.40
CA VAL A 197 -22.18 -9.89 0.78
C VAL A 197 -22.32 -11.12 -0.13
N LEU A 198 -23.52 -11.65 -0.31
CA LEU A 198 -23.77 -12.79 -1.22
C LEU A 198 -23.37 -12.47 -2.66
N SER A 199 -23.55 -11.22 -3.11
CA SER A 199 -23.09 -10.78 -4.43
C SER A 199 -21.58 -10.88 -4.56
N VAL A 200 -20.80 -10.49 -3.55
CA VAL A 200 -19.35 -10.71 -3.52
C VAL A 200 -19.03 -12.22 -3.53
N LYS A 201 -19.74 -13.03 -2.72
CA LYS A 201 -19.53 -14.49 -2.59
C LYS A 201 -19.62 -15.20 -3.93
N TYR A 202 -20.67 -14.86 -4.67
CA TYR A 202 -21.01 -15.47 -5.95
C TYR A 202 -20.46 -14.68 -7.15
N ARG A 203 -19.53 -13.73 -6.92
CA ARG A 203 -18.86 -12.93 -7.94
C ARG A 203 -19.82 -12.16 -8.86
N ARG A 204 -20.93 -11.68 -8.30
CA ARG A 204 -21.91 -10.80 -8.95
C ARG A 204 -21.62 -9.35 -8.59
N PHE A 205 -20.51 -8.84 -9.10
CA PHE A 205 -20.05 -7.49 -8.76
C PHE A 205 -20.93 -6.40 -9.38
N PHE A 206 -21.02 -5.26 -8.69
CA PHE A 206 -21.70 -4.08 -9.22
C PHE A 206 -20.95 -3.54 -10.44
N LYS A 207 -21.70 -3.18 -11.47
CA LYS A 207 -21.13 -2.57 -12.67
C LYS A 207 -20.90 -1.07 -12.39
N PRO A 208 -19.74 -0.52 -12.76
CA PRO A 208 -19.53 0.92 -12.67
C PRO A 208 -20.54 1.63 -13.59
N ILE A 209 -21.23 2.63 -13.05
CA ILE A 209 -22.21 3.44 -13.79
C ILE A 209 -21.57 4.76 -14.21
N VAL A 210 -20.67 5.31 -13.38
CA VAL A 210 -19.93 6.54 -13.67
C VAL A 210 -18.50 6.47 -13.12
N GLU A 211 -17.57 7.07 -13.84
CA GLU A 211 -16.19 7.34 -13.44
C GLU A 211 -15.86 8.81 -13.68
N PHE A 212 -15.07 9.42 -12.79
CA PHE A 212 -14.61 10.78 -12.96
C PHE A 212 -13.35 11.05 -12.15
N ASP A 213 -12.53 11.95 -12.66
CA ASP A 213 -11.33 12.39 -11.98
C ASP A 213 -11.67 13.42 -10.89
N LEU A 214 -11.07 13.24 -9.73
CA LEU A 214 -10.98 14.25 -8.69
C LEU A 214 -9.61 14.91 -8.78
N ASP A 215 -9.57 16.23 -8.93
CA ASP A 215 -8.32 16.98 -8.79
C ASP A 215 -7.93 17.01 -7.31
N LEU A 216 -7.22 15.96 -6.87
CA LEU A 216 -6.77 15.74 -5.50
C LEU A 216 -5.46 16.49 -5.18
N ARG A 217 -5.02 17.44 -6.01
CA ARG A 217 -3.82 18.27 -5.74
C ARG A 217 -3.95 19.11 -4.45
N ILE A 218 -5.15 19.20 -3.90
CA ILE A 218 -5.45 19.79 -2.60
C ILE A 218 -5.75 18.64 -1.64
N LYS A 219 -5.15 18.61 -0.44
CA LYS A 219 -5.56 17.71 0.65
C LYS A 219 -7.03 17.97 0.97
N MET A 220 -7.91 17.23 0.32
CA MET A 220 -9.33 17.30 0.57
C MET A 220 -9.70 16.35 1.71
N GLN A 221 -10.61 16.79 2.58
CA GLN A 221 -11.21 15.90 3.55
C GLN A 221 -12.21 14.97 2.86
N ILE A 222 -12.43 13.77 3.42
CA ILE A 222 -13.40 12.78 2.87
C ILE A 222 -14.77 13.43 2.67
N VAL A 223 -15.22 14.25 3.63
CA VAL A 223 -16.50 14.98 3.55
C VAL A 223 -16.58 15.86 2.31
N GLU A 224 -15.51 16.58 1.97
CA GLU A 224 -15.48 17.44 0.78
C GLU A 224 -15.51 16.61 -0.52
N ILE A 225 -14.96 15.40 -0.50
CA ILE A 225 -15.05 14.47 -1.63
C ILE A 225 -16.51 14.02 -1.78
N GLU A 226 -17.15 13.56 -0.72
CA GLU A 226 -18.55 13.12 -0.73
C GLU A 226 -19.50 14.23 -1.22
N GLU A 227 -19.31 15.47 -0.75
CA GLU A 227 -20.09 16.63 -1.18
C GLU A 227 -19.92 16.92 -2.67
N LYS A 228 -18.70 16.83 -3.22
CA LYS A 228 -18.47 17.01 -4.66
C LYS A 228 -19.15 15.92 -5.49
N ILE A 229 -19.16 14.68 -5.01
CA ILE A 229 -19.82 13.58 -5.69
C ILE A 229 -21.33 13.81 -5.66
N ALA A 230 -21.90 14.11 -4.49
CA ALA A 230 -23.32 14.38 -4.35
C ALA A 230 -23.78 15.54 -5.26
N ALA A 231 -23.03 16.64 -5.27
CA ALA A 231 -23.33 17.80 -6.13
C ALA A 231 -23.22 17.47 -7.63
N LYS A 232 -22.25 16.64 -8.03
CA LYS A 232 -22.05 16.26 -9.44
C LYS A 232 -23.19 15.40 -9.98
N PHE A 233 -23.82 14.60 -9.13
CA PHE A 233 -24.86 13.64 -9.52
C PHE A 233 -26.26 14.01 -9.04
N ASP A 234 -26.44 15.21 -8.48
CA ASP A 234 -27.71 15.69 -7.92
C ASP A 234 -28.32 14.70 -6.90
N LEU A 235 -27.46 14.19 -6.00
CA LEU A 235 -27.83 13.19 -5.00
C LEU A 235 -28.15 13.85 -3.67
N ASP A 236 -29.26 13.45 -3.06
CA ASP A 236 -29.51 13.69 -1.64
C ASP A 236 -28.71 12.71 -0.74
N GLN A 237 -28.74 12.92 0.57
CA GLN A 237 -28.01 12.07 1.52
C GLN A 237 -28.46 10.61 1.51
N ASN A 238 -29.73 10.32 1.24
CA ASN A 238 -30.24 8.96 1.18
C ASN A 238 -29.74 8.24 -0.09
N ASN A 239 -29.76 8.93 -1.22
CA ASN A 239 -29.28 8.43 -2.49
C ASN A 239 -27.77 8.24 -2.47
N PHE A 240 -27.03 9.15 -1.83
CA PHE A 240 -25.59 9.00 -1.66
C PHE A 240 -25.22 7.77 -0.82
N LYS A 241 -25.95 7.55 0.29
CA LYS A 241 -25.80 6.35 1.13
C LYS A 241 -26.16 5.05 0.41
N SER A 242 -26.81 5.08 -0.75
CA SER A 242 -27.06 3.89 -1.57
C SER A 242 -25.90 3.52 -2.51
N LEU A 243 -24.94 4.43 -2.70
CA LEU A 243 -23.82 4.21 -3.61
C LEU A 243 -22.70 3.37 -2.98
N VAL A 244 -22.08 2.56 -3.83
CA VAL A 244 -20.77 1.95 -3.59
C VAL A 244 -19.75 2.77 -4.37
N ILE A 245 -18.80 3.37 -3.65
CA ILE A 245 -17.74 4.18 -4.23
C ILE A 245 -16.46 3.36 -4.14
N ARG A 246 -15.79 3.20 -5.28
CA ARG A 246 -14.44 2.62 -5.37
C ARG A 246 -13.48 3.67 -5.88
N LEU A 247 -12.25 3.64 -5.39
CA LEU A 247 -11.16 4.41 -5.98
C LEU A 247 -10.62 3.61 -7.18
N SER A 248 -10.57 4.23 -8.35
CA SER A 248 -9.78 3.73 -9.48
C SER A 248 -8.41 4.44 -9.47
N GLN A 249 -7.37 3.72 -9.86
CA GLN A 249 -6.07 4.34 -10.08
C GLN A 249 -6.12 5.23 -11.33
N ILE A 250 -5.43 6.37 -11.25
CA ILE A 250 -5.02 7.11 -12.45
C ILE A 250 -3.96 6.24 -13.14
N PRO A 251 -4.12 5.88 -14.42
CA PRO A 251 -3.07 5.17 -15.14
C PRO A 251 -1.79 6.01 -15.11
N LEU A 252 -0.68 5.41 -14.70
CA LEU A 252 0.65 5.97 -14.90
C LEU A 252 0.85 6.08 -16.42
N GLN A 253 0.68 7.29 -16.96
CA GLN A 253 0.98 7.63 -18.36
C GLN A 253 2.48 7.83 -18.55
#